data_AF-A0A2N6LCV8-F1
#
_entry.id   AF-A0A2N6LCV8-F1
#
_cell.length_a   1.000
_cell.length_b   1.000
_cell.length_c   1.000
_cell.angle_alpha   90.00
_cell.angle_beta   90.00
_cell.angle_gamma   90.00
#
_symmetry.space_group_name_H-M   'P 1'
#
loop_
_entity.id
_entity.type
_entity.pdbx_description
1 polymer ?
#
loop_
_entity_poly.entity_id
_entity_poly.type
_entity_poly.pdbx_seq_one_letter_code
_entity_poly.pdbx_strand_id
1 'polypeptide(L)'
;MSTNNTAAQLQNWDNFCRYHANRDWYGTWTRYSAEVEIIERFNCIRSFKISADGSEIYHQNHYTYADGTKETKIFGPYQKPITRALFLDNSFSWGSQKIELGTNFGFETGLSYEDRRTSVVIMYDETGNLERIVVIPENLISFPETPTPPLGKKSIESPHNWKGTAKTITPDWIVSSPVDISWNQLDNLGDNFLTLHFCDGISVTCPPKIVTTQTFFAVLEWQVNPNLLIRASRNYDSYDFTNFTLQTFIAER
;
A
#
# COMPACT_ATOMS: atom_id res chain seq x y z
N MET A 1 6.43 26.82 12.34
CA MET A 1 6.77 25.40 12.10
C MET A 1 8.12 25.14 12.77
N SER A 2 8.25 24.10 13.60
CA SER A 2 9.52 23.75 14.23
C SER A 2 10.51 23.24 13.17
N THR A 3 11.80 23.48 13.38
CA THR A 3 12.89 23.02 12.48
C THR A 3 12.91 21.49 12.31
N ASN A 4 12.47 20.76 13.35
CA ASN A 4 12.41 19.30 13.34
C ASN A 4 11.38 18.76 12.33
N ASN A 5 10.24 19.42 12.18
CA ASN A 5 9.20 19.00 11.23
C ASN A 5 9.68 19.18 9.78
N THR A 6 10.44 20.22 9.49
CA THR A 6 11.01 20.46 8.14
C THR A 6 11.98 19.35 7.74
N ALA A 7 12.84 18.89 8.65
CA ALA A 7 13.78 17.79 8.37
C ALA A 7 13.04 16.45 8.12
N ALA A 8 12.04 16.15 8.94
CA ALA A 8 11.22 14.94 8.78
C ALA A 8 10.43 14.95 7.45
N GLN A 9 9.85 16.08 7.08
CA GLN A 9 9.17 16.27 5.79
C GLN A 9 10.14 16.09 4.60
N LEU A 10 11.35 16.66 4.69
CA LEU A 10 12.38 16.47 3.66
C LEU A 10 12.79 15.00 3.52
N GLN A 11 12.97 14.28 4.63
CA GLN A 11 13.29 12.86 4.57
C GLN A 11 12.17 12.04 3.92
N ASN A 12 10.91 12.38 4.20
CA ASN A 12 9.76 11.76 3.57
C ASN A 12 9.69 12.04 2.05
N TRP A 13 9.97 13.28 1.65
CA TRP A 13 10.13 13.67 0.24
C TRP A 13 11.25 12.91 -0.45
N ASP A 14 12.39 12.74 0.22
CA ASP A 14 13.54 12.03 -0.33
C ASP A 14 13.24 10.53 -0.52
N ASN A 15 12.47 9.92 0.39
CA ASN A 15 11.97 8.56 0.19
C ASN A 15 11.04 8.47 -1.02
N PHE A 16 10.13 9.44 -1.21
CA PHE A 16 9.27 9.48 -2.40
C PHE A 16 10.10 9.52 -3.68
N CYS A 17 11.07 10.45 -3.74
CA CYS A 17 11.97 10.60 -4.86
C CYS A 17 12.77 9.31 -5.15
N ARG A 18 13.37 8.73 -4.11
CA ARG A 18 14.32 7.62 -4.23
C ARG A 18 13.67 6.31 -4.69
N TYR A 19 12.50 5.99 -4.15
CA TYR A 19 11.91 4.65 -4.32
C TYR A 19 10.75 4.60 -5.31
N HIS A 20 10.08 5.73 -5.56
CA HIS A 20 8.84 5.72 -6.36
C HIS A 20 8.86 6.65 -7.57
N ALA A 21 9.68 7.70 -7.54
CA ALA A 21 9.73 8.70 -8.60
C ALA A 21 10.76 8.39 -9.70
N ASN A 22 10.68 9.16 -10.78
CA ASN A 22 11.51 9.09 -11.99
C ASN A 22 11.47 7.73 -12.70
N ARG A 23 10.30 7.07 -12.66
CA ARG A 23 10.07 5.74 -13.22
C ARG A 23 8.65 5.61 -13.74
N ASP A 24 8.49 4.76 -14.76
CA ASP A 24 7.20 4.30 -15.25
C ASP A 24 6.95 2.90 -14.71
N TRP A 25 5.86 2.75 -13.96
CA TRP A 25 5.44 1.50 -13.36
C TRP A 25 4.33 0.88 -14.20
N TYR A 26 4.62 -0.26 -14.81
CA TYR A 26 3.71 -1.02 -15.66
C TYR A 26 2.99 -2.06 -14.83
N GLY A 27 1.65 -2.02 -14.80
CA GLY A 27 0.87 -2.98 -14.04
C GLY A 27 -0.50 -3.27 -14.62
N THR A 28 -1.07 -4.39 -14.17
CA THR A 28 -2.46 -4.77 -14.42
C THR A 28 -3.23 -4.65 -13.13
N TRP A 29 -4.11 -3.65 -13.06
CA TRP A 29 -4.88 -3.35 -11.85
C TRP A 29 -6.18 -4.14 -11.90
N THR A 30 -6.52 -4.79 -10.80
CA THR A 30 -7.78 -5.55 -10.69
C THR A 30 -8.62 -4.99 -9.55
N ARG A 31 -9.87 -4.64 -9.85
CA ARG A 31 -10.86 -4.23 -8.85
C ARG A 31 -11.71 -5.44 -8.46
N TYR A 32 -11.85 -5.65 -7.16
CA TYR A 32 -12.65 -6.70 -6.55
C TYR A 32 -13.79 -6.08 -5.74
N SER A 33 -14.94 -6.75 -5.71
CA SER A 33 -16.00 -6.48 -4.74
C SER A 33 -15.60 -6.92 -3.33
N ALA A 34 -16.45 -6.65 -2.34
CA ALA A 34 -16.27 -7.14 -0.98
C ALA A 34 -16.28 -8.67 -0.89
N GLU A 35 -17.05 -9.33 -1.76
CA GLU A 35 -17.14 -10.78 -1.93
C GLU A 35 -16.00 -11.36 -2.79
N VAL A 36 -15.04 -10.51 -3.18
CA VAL A 36 -13.85 -10.86 -3.95
C VAL A 36 -14.16 -11.31 -5.40
N GLU A 37 -15.31 -10.87 -5.91
CA GLU A 37 -15.63 -11.01 -7.34
C GLU A 37 -14.87 -9.96 -8.15
N ILE A 38 -14.34 -10.32 -9.31
CA ILE A 38 -13.66 -9.37 -10.19
C ILE A 38 -14.71 -8.46 -10.81
N ILE A 39 -14.62 -7.16 -10.51
CA ILE A 39 -15.45 -6.13 -11.12
C ILE A 39 -14.86 -5.73 -12.49
N GLU A 40 -13.56 -5.43 -12.51
CA GLU A 40 -12.87 -5.03 -13.73
C GLU A 40 -11.36 -5.26 -13.61
N ARG A 41 -10.72 -5.35 -14.77
CA ARG A 41 -9.27 -5.46 -14.91
C ARG A 41 -8.81 -4.59 -16.07
N PHE A 42 -7.74 -3.82 -15.85
CA PHE A 42 -7.21 -2.89 -16.84
C PHE A 42 -5.71 -2.70 -16.65
N ASN A 43 -5.03 -2.29 -17.72
CA ASN A 43 -3.60 -1.97 -17.68
C ASN A 43 -3.42 -0.50 -17.33
N CYS A 44 -2.37 -0.20 -16.56
CA CYS A 44 -1.98 1.16 -16.25
C CYS A 44 -0.47 1.32 -16.27
N ILE A 45 0.00 2.43 -16.85
CA ILE A 45 1.35 2.93 -16.63
C ILE A 45 1.24 4.07 -15.61
N ARG A 46 1.78 3.87 -14.42
CA ARG A 46 1.88 4.90 -13.38
C ARG A 46 3.25 5.58 -13.48
N SER A 47 3.25 6.80 -13.98
CA SER A 47 4.43 7.63 -14.20
C SER A 47 4.59 8.65 -13.07
N PHE A 48 5.77 8.70 -12.47
CA PHE A 48 6.18 9.77 -11.57
C PHE A 48 7.43 10.44 -12.13
N LYS A 49 7.39 11.75 -12.37
CA LYS A 49 8.53 12.52 -12.91
C LYS A 49 8.89 13.66 -11.98
N ILE A 50 10.16 13.74 -11.60
CA ILE A 50 10.69 14.83 -10.78
C ILE A 50 10.98 16.03 -11.71
N SER A 51 10.64 17.25 -11.28
CA SER A 51 11.02 18.47 -12.00
C SER A 51 12.53 18.66 -12.07
N ALA A 52 13.00 19.45 -13.04
CA ALA A 52 14.44 19.66 -13.26
C ALA A 52 15.17 20.28 -12.04
N ASP A 53 14.46 21.08 -11.24
CA ASP A 53 14.96 21.70 -10.00
C ASP A 53 14.72 20.84 -8.75
N GLY A 54 14.07 19.67 -8.90
CA GLY A 54 13.79 18.75 -7.80
C GLY A 54 12.71 19.22 -6.81
N SER A 55 11.98 20.29 -7.13
CA SER A 55 10.96 20.88 -6.24
C SER A 55 9.58 20.26 -6.39
N GLU A 56 9.30 19.61 -7.53
CA GLU A 56 7.99 19.04 -7.86
C GLU A 56 8.08 17.58 -8.30
N ILE A 57 6.99 16.82 -8.06
CA ILE A 57 6.75 15.52 -8.68
C ILE A 57 5.43 15.56 -9.43
N TYR A 58 5.48 15.26 -10.73
CA TYR A 58 4.32 15.09 -11.60
C TYR A 58 3.92 13.61 -11.63
N HIS A 59 2.66 13.33 -11.31
CA HIS A 59 2.11 11.98 -11.32
C HIS A 59 1.05 11.87 -12.41
N GLN A 60 1.20 10.88 -13.28
CA GLN A 60 0.25 10.56 -14.33
C GLN A 60 -0.05 9.06 -14.33
N ASN A 61 -1.32 8.72 -14.45
CA ASN A 61 -1.75 7.35 -14.70
C ASN A 61 -2.32 7.27 -16.11
N HIS A 62 -1.74 6.38 -16.91
CA HIS A 62 -2.17 6.10 -18.29
C HIS A 62 -2.90 4.76 -18.31
N TYR A 63 -4.23 4.82 -18.25
CA TYR A 63 -5.13 3.67 -18.25
C TYR A 63 -5.38 3.15 -19.66
N THR A 64 -5.44 1.82 -19.79
CA THR A 64 -5.94 1.12 -20.97
C THR A 64 -6.92 0.04 -20.50
N TYR A 65 -8.20 0.26 -20.81
CA TYR A 65 -9.31 -0.61 -20.43
C TYR A 65 -9.50 -1.78 -21.40
N ALA A 66 -10.30 -2.77 -20.99
CA ALA A 66 -10.53 -3.99 -21.76
C ALA A 66 -11.23 -3.76 -23.12
N ASP A 67 -12.02 -2.69 -23.23
CA ASP A 67 -12.67 -2.25 -24.47
C ASP A 67 -11.73 -1.49 -25.42
N GLY A 68 -10.46 -1.29 -25.02
CA GLY A 68 -9.46 -0.51 -25.75
C GLY A 68 -9.48 0.99 -25.46
N THR A 69 -10.42 1.47 -24.64
CA THR A 69 -10.48 2.87 -24.21
C THR A 69 -9.19 3.23 -23.45
N LYS A 70 -8.65 4.41 -23.73
CA LYS A 70 -7.46 4.95 -23.06
C LYS A 70 -7.78 6.26 -22.38
N GLU A 71 -7.33 6.42 -21.14
CA GLU A 71 -7.50 7.63 -20.34
C GLU A 71 -6.17 8.00 -19.68
N THR A 72 -5.85 9.28 -19.59
CA THR A 72 -4.75 9.76 -18.74
C THR A 72 -5.29 10.66 -17.65
N LYS A 73 -5.01 10.31 -16.38
CA LYS A 73 -5.30 11.17 -15.23
C LYS A 73 -4.02 11.75 -14.67
N ILE A 74 -4.08 13.02 -14.30
CA ILE A 74 -2.97 13.76 -13.71
C ILE A 74 -3.28 13.99 -12.23
N PHE A 75 -2.28 13.73 -11.39
CA PHE A 75 -2.34 13.95 -9.95
C PHE A 75 -1.18 14.87 -9.53
N GLY A 76 -1.44 15.77 -8.58
CA GLY A 76 -0.45 16.76 -8.14
C GLY A 76 -0.48 18.05 -8.97
N PRO A 77 0.64 18.77 -9.12
CA PRO A 77 2.00 18.39 -8.70
C PRO A 77 2.13 18.28 -7.17
N TYR A 78 2.98 17.35 -6.72
CA TYR A 78 3.41 17.32 -5.32
C TYR A 78 4.56 18.29 -5.14
N GLN A 79 4.57 19.06 -4.04
CA GLN A 79 5.48 20.18 -3.82
C GLN A 79 6.39 19.89 -2.63
N LYS A 80 7.71 20.04 -2.81
CA LYS A 80 8.69 19.84 -1.75
C LYS A 80 8.45 20.86 -0.60
N PRO A 81 8.54 20.44 0.68
CA PRO A 81 8.83 19.09 1.18
C PRO A 81 7.57 18.26 1.49
N ILE A 82 6.37 18.79 1.22
CA ILE A 82 5.12 18.21 1.73
C ILE A 82 4.54 17.23 0.72
N THR A 83 4.46 15.97 1.13
CA THR A 83 3.67 14.96 0.43
C THR A 83 2.42 14.62 1.26
N ARG A 84 1.31 14.30 0.59
CA ARG A 84 0.10 13.79 1.26
C ARG A 84 0.26 12.34 1.74
N ALA A 85 1.21 11.60 1.17
CA ALA A 85 1.52 10.23 1.56
C ALA A 85 2.69 10.20 2.55
N LEU A 86 2.70 9.19 3.41
CA LEU A 86 3.84 8.81 4.23
C LEU A 86 4.68 7.78 3.46
N PHE A 87 5.99 7.99 3.41
CA PHE A 87 6.97 7.14 2.76
C PHE A 87 7.98 6.66 3.80
N LEU A 88 7.91 5.38 4.11
CA LEU A 88 8.80 4.72 5.07
C LEU A 88 9.66 3.72 4.30
N ASP A 89 10.94 4.05 4.15
CA ASP A 89 11.85 3.37 3.22
C ASP A 89 11.21 3.27 1.82
N ASN A 90 11.12 2.05 1.29
CA ASN A 90 10.60 1.66 -0.01
C ASN A 90 9.08 1.32 0.03
N SER A 91 8.38 1.74 1.08
CA SER A 91 6.94 1.55 1.26
C SER A 91 6.21 2.87 1.42
N PHE A 92 4.91 2.87 1.14
CA PHE A 92 4.09 4.07 1.26
C PHE A 92 2.69 3.81 1.81
N SER A 93 2.12 4.87 2.37
CA SER A 93 0.79 4.95 2.93
C SER A 93 0.14 6.26 2.48
N TRP A 94 -0.98 6.16 1.75
CA TRP A 94 -1.75 7.30 1.25
C TRP A 94 -3.25 7.13 1.53
N GLY A 95 -4.01 8.21 1.70
CA GLY A 95 -5.47 8.17 1.83
C GLY A 95 -6.00 8.70 3.17
N SER A 96 -7.23 8.31 3.52
CA SER A 96 -7.98 8.85 4.64
C SER A 96 -7.23 8.74 5.96
N GLN A 97 -7.11 9.90 6.64
CA GLN A 97 -6.54 10.02 7.97
C GLN A 97 -7.59 10.06 9.07
N LYS A 98 -8.86 10.29 8.73
CA LYS A 98 -9.96 10.37 9.69
C LYS A 98 -11.12 9.48 9.27
N ILE A 99 -11.78 8.91 10.26
CA ILE A 99 -12.99 8.12 10.11
C ILE A 99 -14.18 9.05 10.36
N GLU A 100 -14.94 9.36 9.32
CA GLU A 100 -16.10 10.26 9.39
C GLU A 100 -17.34 9.54 8.87
N LEU A 101 -18.40 9.47 9.69
CA LEU A 101 -19.67 8.86 9.31
C LEU A 101 -20.29 9.60 8.11
N GLY A 102 -20.88 8.86 7.17
CA GLY A 102 -21.53 9.45 6.01
C GLY A 102 -20.55 9.90 4.92
N THR A 103 -19.29 9.48 4.99
CA THR A 103 -18.28 9.75 3.97
C THR A 103 -17.59 8.46 3.53
N ASN A 104 -17.23 8.37 2.25
CA ASN A 104 -16.41 7.26 1.76
C ASN A 104 -15.03 7.32 2.43
N PHE A 105 -14.56 6.16 2.87
CA PHE A 105 -13.27 6.04 3.53
C PHE A 105 -12.38 5.11 2.74
N GLY A 106 -11.16 5.55 2.44
CA GLY A 106 -10.28 4.74 1.61
C GLY A 106 -8.83 5.11 1.69
N PHE A 107 -7.97 4.12 1.47
CA PHE A 107 -6.54 4.28 1.54
C PHE A 107 -5.81 3.32 0.61
N GLU A 108 -4.61 3.71 0.23
CA GLU A 108 -3.65 2.89 -0.49
C GLU A 108 -2.45 2.60 0.41
N THR A 109 -2.00 1.35 0.40
CA THR A 109 -0.75 0.91 1.01
C THR A 109 0.09 0.26 -0.08
N GLY A 110 1.39 0.54 -0.13
CA GLY A 110 2.27 -0.06 -1.12
C GLY A 110 3.63 -0.46 -0.58
N LEU A 111 4.17 -1.51 -1.20
CA LEU A 111 5.45 -2.13 -0.93
C LEU A 111 6.24 -2.22 -2.24
N SER A 112 7.55 -2.04 -2.21
CA SER A 112 8.41 -2.28 -3.38
C SER A 112 9.61 -3.14 -3.03
N TYR A 113 10.13 -3.86 -4.00
CA TYR A 113 11.33 -4.66 -3.88
C TYR A 113 11.98 -4.75 -5.25
N GLU A 114 13.20 -4.20 -5.36
CA GLU A 114 13.92 -4.07 -6.63
C GLU A 114 13.05 -3.39 -7.70
N ASP A 115 12.88 -4.04 -8.85
CA ASP A 115 12.13 -3.51 -9.99
C ASP A 115 10.63 -3.85 -9.96
N ARG A 116 10.14 -4.38 -8.83
CA ARG A 116 8.74 -4.75 -8.62
C ARG A 116 8.14 -3.96 -7.47
N ARG A 117 6.84 -3.72 -7.55
CA ARG A 117 6.07 -3.20 -6.43
C ARG A 117 4.66 -3.75 -6.45
N THR A 118 4.02 -3.69 -5.30
CA THR A 118 2.60 -3.99 -5.14
C THR A 118 1.96 -2.93 -4.27
N SER A 119 0.76 -2.53 -4.63
CA SER A 119 -0.07 -1.68 -3.78
C SER A 119 -1.49 -2.19 -3.76
N VAL A 120 -2.18 -1.88 -2.67
CA VAL A 120 -3.59 -2.24 -2.48
C VAL A 120 -4.34 -1.01 -2.04
N VAL A 121 -5.44 -0.73 -2.74
CA VAL A 121 -6.45 0.24 -2.31
C VAL A 121 -7.58 -0.51 -1.62
N ILE A 122 -7.93 -0.09 -0.41
CA ILE A 122 -9.11 -0.58 0.31
C ILE A 122 -10.09 0.58 0.44
N MET A 123 -11.34 0.37 0.03
CA MET A 123 -12.41 1.36 0.06
C MET A 123 -13.59 0.83 0.86
N TYR A 124 -14.14 1.71 1.69
CA TYR A 124 -15.35 1.49 2.47
C TYR A 124 -16.41 2.51 2.06
N ASP A 125 -17.66 2.06 2.05
CA ASP A 125 -18.82 2.91 1.81
C ASP A 125 -19.08 3.89 2.97
N GLU A 126 -20.05 4.80 2.79
CA GLU A 126 -20.44 5.81 3.78
C GLU A 126 -20.97 5.24 5.11
N THR A 127 -21.31 3.95 5.13
CA THR A 127 -21.77 3.20 6.32
C THR A 127 -20.66 2.35 6.95
N GLY A 128 -19.46 2.42 6.38
CA GLY A 128 -18.26 1.73 6.84
C GLY A 128 -18.14 0.27 6.39
N ASN A 129 -18.99 -0.24 5.50
CA ASN A 129 -18.79 -1.60 4.98
C ASN A 129 -17.70 -1.60 3.92
N LEU A 130 -16.91 -2.67 3.84
CA LEU A 130 -15.97 -2.88 2.75
C LEU A 130 -16.72 -2.84 1.42
N GLU A 131 -16.34 -1.93 0.53
CA GLU A 131 -16.99 -1.73 -0.77
C GLU A 131 -16.14 -2.37 -1.89
N ARG A 132 -14.82 -2.15 -1.83
CA ARG A 132 -13.92 -2.48 -2.94
C ARG A 132 -12.50 -2.67 -2.47
N ILE A 133 -11.81 -3.63 -3.09
CA ILE A 133 -10.36 -3.78 -3.01
C ILE A 133 -9.78 -3.64 -4.42
N VAL A 134 -8.70 -2.87 -4.57
CA VAL A 134 -7.94 -2.81 -5.83
C VAL A 134 -6.54 -3.32 -5.58
N VAL A 135 -6.15 -4.39 -6.29
CA VAL A 135 -4.81 -4.96 -6.20
C VAL A 135 -4.00 -4.51 -7.42
N ILE A 136 -2.81 -3.98 -7.15
CA ILE A 136 -2.00 -3.22 -8.12
C ILE A 136 -0.55 -3.74 -8.09
N PRO A 137 -0.28 -4.91 -8.70
CA PRO A 137 1.08 -5.36 -8.97
C PRO A 137 1.65 -4.59 -10.17
N GLU A 138 2.86 -4.07 -10.01
CA GLU A 138 3.55 -3.23 -10.99
C GLU A 138 5.05 -3.58 -11.08
N ASN A 139 5.66 -3.35 -12.24
CA ASN A 139 7.11 -3.50 -12.46
C ASN A 139 7.65 -2.41 -13.39
N LEU A 140 8.97 -2.34 -13.54
CA LEU A 140 9.64 -1.28 -14.33
C LEU A 140 9.87 -1.57 -15.81
N ILE A 141 9.59 -2.79 -16.28
CA ILE A 141 10.00 -3.24 -17.61
C ILE A 141 8.83 -3.19 -18.59
N SER A 142 7.77 -3.96 -18.32
CA SER A 142 6.65 -4.13 -19.25
C SER A 142 5.40 -4.66 -18.55
N PHE A 143 4.27 -4.66 -19.24
CA PHE A 143 3.12 -5.45 -18.81
C PHE A 143 3.48 -6.94 -18.77
N PRO A 144 3.00 -7.70 -17.77
CA PRO A 144 3.20 -9.15 -17.74
C PRO A 144 2.56 -9.79 -18.98
N GLU A 145 3.26 -10.74 -19.61
CA GLU A 145 2.78 -11.43 -20.82
C GLU A 145 1.50 -12.23 -20.55
N THR A 146 1.36 -12.76 -19.33
CA THR A 146 0.19 -13.49 -18.87
C THR A 146 -0.47 -12.75 -17.70
N PRO A 147 -1.80 -12.52 -17.76
CA PRO A 147 -2.51 -11.95 -16.62
C PRO A 147 -2.39 -12.87 -15.41
N THR A 148 -1.92 -12.32 -14.29
CA THR A 148 -1.87 -13.05 -13.02
C THR A 148 -3.28 -13.56 -12.67
N PRO A 149 -3.44 -14.83 -12.24
CA PRO A 149 -4.73 -15.30 -11.76
C PRO A 149 -5.24 -14.41 -10.62
N PRO A 150 -6.57 -14.31 -10.41
CA PRO A 150 -7.13 -13.30 -9.52
C PRO A 150 -6.87 -13.64 -8.03
N LEU A 151 -7.04 -14.90 -7.66
CA LEU A 151 -6.96 -15.40 -6.28
C LEU A 151 -5.91 -16.50 -6.19
N GLY A 152 -5.00 -16.36 -5.22
CA GLY A 152 -4.07 -17.41 -4.85
C GLY A 152 -4.66 -18.20 -3.68
N LYS A 153 -4.97 -19.49 -3.86
CA LYS A 153 -5.49 -20.33 -2.75
C LYS A 153 -4.46 -20.63 -1.65
N LYS A 154 -3.26 -20.05 -1.71
CA LYS A 154 -2.17 -20.35 -0.80
C LYS A 154 -1.99 -19.17 0.17
N SER A 155 -2.09 -19.47 1.45
CA SER A 155 -1.60 -18.59 2.50
C SER A 155 -0.10 -18.33 2.31
N ILE A 156 0.43 -17.33 3.02
CA ILE A 156 1.87 -17.09 3.09
C ILE A 156 2.56 -18.37 3.51
N GLU A 157 3.56 -18.80 2.75
CA GLU A 157 4.35 -19.99 3.08
C GLU A 157 5.21 -19.65 4.32
N SER A 158 5.06 -20.43 5.39
CA SER A 158 5.76 -20.19 6.66
C SER A 158 6.98 -21.11 6.80
N PRO A 159 8.22 -20.62 6.58
CA PRO A 159 9.36 -21.16 7.29
C PRO A 159 9.10 -21.06 8.80
N HIS A 160 9.58 -22.03 9.57
CA HIS A 160 9.32 -22.10 11.01
C HIS A 160 10.05 -21.00 11.81
N ASN A 161 10.96 -20.24 11.16
CA ASN A 161 11.89 -19.31 11.80
C ASN A 161 11.99 -17.97 11.03
N TRP A 162 10.93 -17.16 11.01
CA TRP A 162 11.04 -15.79 10.51
C TRP A 162 11.66 -14.88 11.57
N LYS A 163 12.77 -14.20 11.23
CA LYS A 163 13.28 -13.07 12.01
C LYS A 163 12.78 -11.77 11.42
N GLY A 164 12.13 -10.94 12.23
CA GLY A 164 11.53 -9.69 11.78
C GLY A 164 12.16 -8.44 12.36
N THR A 165 12.06 -7.35 11.60
CA THR A 165 12.36 -5.98 12.07
C THR A 165 11.21 -5.05 11.67
N ALA A 166 10.83 -4.13 12.56
CA ALA A 166 9.76 -3.17 12.33
C ALA A 166 10.23 -1.72 12.48
N LYS A 167 9.67 -0.82 11.66
CA LYS A 167 9.74 0.64 11.81
C LYS A 167 8.35 1.24 11.66
N THR A 168 8.12 2.38 12.30
CA THR A 168 6.86 3.10 12.24
C THR A 168 7.08 4.55 11.83
N ILE A 169 6.15 5.13 11.09
CA ILE A 169 6.06 6.56 10.79
C ILE A 169 4.69 7.10 11.20
N THR A 170 4.66 8.24 11.88
CA THR A 170 3.45 8.93 12.33
C THR A 170 3.00 10.01 11.32
N PRO A 171 1.77 10.56 11.44
CA PRO A 171 1.27 11.61 10.54
C PRO A 171 2.12 12.88 10.48
N ASP A 172 2.91 13.16 11.52
CA ASP A 172 3.88 14.25 11.61
C ASP A 172 5.29 13.85 11.15
N TRP A 173 5.40 12.74 10.39
CA TRP A 173 6.62 12.22 9.75
C TRP A 173 7.72 11.75 10.71
N ILE A 174 7.40 11.52 11.98
CA ILE A 174 8.38 11.00 12.94
C ILE A 174 8.56 9.50 12.71
N VAL A 175 9.80 9.11 12.40
CA VAL A 175 10.18 7.72 12.15
C VAL A 175 10.82 7.11 13.40
N SER A 176 10.35 5.94 13.82
CA SER A 176 10.95 5.20 14.93
C SER A 176 12.28 4.54 14.54
N SER A 177 13.13 4.29 15.53
CA SER A 177 14.23 3.33 15.35
C SER A 177 13.66 1.93 15.02
N PRO A 178 14.40 1.09 14.27
CA PRO A 178 14.00 -0.29 14.05
C PRO A 178 13.96 -1.09 15.35
N VAL A 179 12.98 -1.99 15.48
CA VAL A 179 12.87 -2.95 16.59
C VAL A 179 12.74 -4.38 16.08
N ASP A 180 13.32 -5.33 16.80
CA ASP A 180 13.17 -6.76 16.49
C ASP A 180 11.77 -7.25 16.85
N ILE A 181 11.19 -8.09 15.99
CA ILE A 181 9.84 -8.63 16.14
C ILE A 181 9.77 -10.08 15.67
N SER A 182 8.74 -10.80 16.14
CA SER A 182 8.38 -12.12 15.64
C SER A 182 7.25 -12.03 14.61
N TRP A 183 7.30 -12.89 13.60
CA TRP A 183 6.19 -13.02 12.65
C TRP A 183 5.00 -13.72 13.29
N ASN A 184 3.79 -13.24 12.98
CA ASN A 184 2.54 -13.86 13.38
C ASN A 184 1.60 -13.90 12.17
N GLN A 185 0.99 -15.06 11.92
CA GLN A 185 0.01 -15.26 10.86
C GLN A 185 -1.29 -14.50 11.14
N LEU A 186 -1.92 -13.93 10.10
CA LEU A 186 -3.13 -13.10 10.22
C LEU A 186 -4.44 -13.79 9.79
N ASP A 187 -4.38 -15.05 9.36
CA ASP A 187 -5.55 -15.80 8.88
C ASP A 187 -6.57 -16.13 9.98
N ASN A 188 -6.17 -16.06 11.24
CA ASN A 188 -6.99 -16.51 12.39
C ASN A 188 -7.35 -15.37 13.35
N LEU A 189 -7.53 -14.16 12.85
CA LEU A 189 -7.92 -12.99 13.66
C LEU A 189 -9.41 -12.97 14.06
N GLY A 190 -10.18 -13.97 13.62
CA GLY A 190 -11.63 -14.09 13.85
C GLY A 190 -12.47 -13.20 12.93
N ASP A 191 -13.79 -13.20 13.14
CA ASP A 191 -14.78 -12.60 12.24
C ASP A 191 -14.69 -11.06 12.12
N ASN A 192 -13.88 -10.42 12.97
CA ASN A 192 -13.62 -8.98 12.91
C ASN A 192 -12.68 -8.59 11.77
N PHE A 193 -12.01 -9.57 11.14
CA PHE A 193 -11.08 -9.35 10.05
C PHE A 193 -11.32 -10.33 8.91
N LEU A 194 -11.21 -9.81 7.70
CA LEU A 194 -11.14 -10.56 6.47
C LEU A 194 -9.67 -10.63 6.03
N THR A 195 -9.16 -11.83 5.78
CA THR A 195 -7.84 -12.05 5.16
C THR A 195 -8.03 -12.67 3.77
N LEU A 196 -7.48 -12.02 2.76
CA LEU A 196 -7.57 -12.41 1.35
C LEU A 196 -6.18 -12.63 0.78
N HIS A 197 -6.03 -13.70 0.00
CA HIS A 197 -4.78 -14.03 -0.69
C HIS A 197 -4.93 -13.90 -2.19
N PHE A 198 -4.10 -13.05 -2.76
CA PHE A 198 -4.00 -12.83 -4.19
C PHE A 198 -2.76 -13.52 -4.73
N CYS A 199 -2.66 -13.61 -6.05
CA CYS A 199 -1.44 -14.10 -6.66
C CYS A 199 -0.25 -13.14 -6.43
N ASP A 200 0.94 -13.56 -6.88
CA ASP A 200 2.20 -12.84 -6.66
C ASP A 200 2.59 -12.67 -5.18
N GLY A 201 2.07 -13.53 -4.31
CA GLY A 201 2.39 -13.55 -2.88
C GLY A 201 1.75 -12.42 -2.08
N ILE A 202 0.74 -11.75 -2.64
CA ILE A 202 0.08 -10.59 -2.03
C ILE A 202 -1.05 -11.08 -1.11
N SER A 203 -1.09 -10.61 0.13
CA SER A 203 -2.23 -10.83 1.03
C SER A 203 -2.71 -9.52 1.63
N VAL A 204 -4.00 -9.43 1.88
CA VAL A 204 -4.65 -8.25 2.46
C VAL A 204 -5.46 -8.69 3.67
N THR A 205 -5.26 -8.02 4.79
CA THR A 205 -6.07 -8.22 6.00
C THR A 205 -6.69 -6.90 6.39
N CYS A 206 -8.02 -6.85 6.52
CA CYS A 206 -8.74 -5.63 6.89
C CYS A 206 -10.10 -5.98 7.52
N PRO A 207 -10.69 -5.07 8.32
CA PRO A 207 -12.04 -5.31 8.83
C PRO A 207 -13.06 -5.35 7.67
N PRO A 208 -14.04 -6.26 7.67
CA PRO A 208 -15.12 -6.23 6.68
C PRO A 208 -16.06 -5.03 6.90
N LYS A 209 -16.04 -4.44 8.10
CA LYS A 209 -16.76 -3.24 8.47
C LYS A 209 -15.99 -2.40 9.48
N ILE A 210 -15.86 -1.11 9.21
CA ILE A 210 -15.34 -0.13 10.16
C ILE A 210 -16.49 0.43 11.00
N VAL A 211 -16.27 0.50 12.31
CA VAL A 211 -17.20 1.10 13.26
C VAL A 211 -16.49 2.24 13.96
N THR A 212 -17.04 3.46 13.86
CA THR A 212 -16.55 4.59 14.64
C THR A 212 -16.53 4.23 16.12
N THR A 213 -15.52 4.68 16.86
CA THR A 213 -15.22 4.34 18.27
C THR A 213 -14.39 3.06 18.51
N GLN A 214 -14.10 2.27 17.49
CA GLN A 214 -13.23 1.09 17.62
C GLN A 214 -11.89 1.32 16.92
N THR A 215 -10.81 0.81 17.54
CA THR A 215 -9.51 0.75 16.89
C THR A 215 -9.52 -0.35 15.83
N PHE A 216 -8.80 -0.14 14.72
CA PHE A 216 -8.60 -1.18 13.73
C PHE A 216 -7.27 -1.00 13.01
N PHE A 217 -6.89 -2.01 12.24
CA PHE A 217 -5.76 -1.93 11.33
C PHE A 217 -6.13 -2.51 9.97
N ALA A 218 -5.35 -2.14 8.97
CA ALA A 218 -5.37 -2.80 7.67
C ALA A 218 -3.94 -3.11 7.24
N VAL A 219 -3.72 -4.32 6.74
CA VAL A 219 -2.41 -4.87 6.43
C VAL A 219 -2.35 -5.26 4.96
N LEU A 220 -1.24 -4.90 4.33
CA LEU A 220 -0.75 -5.48 3.09
C LEU A 220 0.48 -6.34 3.42
N GLU A 221 0.43 -7.62 3.06
CA GLU A 221 1.57 -8.52 3.09
C GLU A 221 2.01 -8.87 1.67
N TRP A 222 3.30 -8.99 1.47
CA TRP A 222 3.88 -9.43 0.20
C TRP A 222 5.02 -10.41 0.45
N GLN A 223 4.77 -11.69 0.18
CA GLN A 223 5.80 -12.71 0.13
C GLN A 223 6.56 -12.58 -1.19
N VAL A 224 7.61 -11.75 -1.16
CA VAL A 224 8.43 -11.40 -2.32
C VAL A 224 9.07 -12.65 -2.94
N ASN A 225 9.51 -13.57 -2.07
CA ASN A 225 10.05 -14.90 -2.37
C ASN A 225 9.94 -15.78 -1.10
N PRO A 226 10.27 -17.08 -1.15
CA PRO A 226 10.14 -17.97 0.02
C PRO A 226 10.89 -17.54 1.29
N ASN A 227 11.92 -16.69 1.16
CA ASN A 227 12.77 -16.25 2.26
C ASN A 227 12.60 -14.78 2.65
N LEU A 228 11.68 -14.06 2.00
CA LEU A 228 11.44 -12.63 2.25
C LEU A 228 9.95 -12.32 2.23
N LEU A 229 9.45 -11.87 3.38
CA LEU A 229 8.11 -11.34 3.54
C LEU A 229 8.20 -9.89 3.99
N ILE A 230 7.44 -9.01 3.33
CA ILE A 230 7.31 -7.61 3.73
C ILE A 230 5.85 -7.39 4.10
N ARG A 231 5.61 -6.73 5.23
CA ARG A 231 4.28 -6.41 5.75
C ARG A 231 4.21 -4.91 6.04
N ALA A 232 3.12 -4.29 5.62
CA ALA A 232 2.84 -2.90 5.87
C ALA A 232 1.45 -2.78 6.51
N SER A 233 1.38 -2.12 7.66
CA SER A 233 0.12 -1.94 8.41
C SER A 233 -0.21 -0.46 8.57
N ARG A 234 -1.45 -0.09 8.28
CA ARG A 234 -2.03 1.19 8.70
C ARG A 234 -2.83 0.96 9.98
N ASN A 235 -2.57 1.77 11.00
CA ASN A 235 -3.20 1.64 12.30
C ASN A 235 -4.10 2.86 12.57
N TYR A 236 -5.31 2.60 13.04
CA TYR A 236 -6.31 3.61 13.36
C TYR A 236 -6.74 3.45 14.81
N ASP A 237 -6.87 4.57 15.51
CA ASP A 237 -7.64 4.60 16.75
C ASP A 237 -9.14 4.78 16.43
N SER A 238 -9.93 5.19 17.41
CA SER A 238 -11.37 5.36 17.27
C SER A 238 -11.79 6.37 16.20
N TYR A 239 -10.92 7.31 15.81
CA TYR A 239 -11.24 8.39 14.87
C TYR A 239 -10.13 8.70 13.87
N ASP A 240 -8.87 8.51 14.26
CA ASP A 240 -7.72 9.03 13.55
C ASP A 240 -6.74 7.93 13.16
N PHE A 241 -6.10 8.14 12.02
CA PHE A 241 -4.94 7.40 11.59
C PHE A 241 -3.78 7.72 12.53
N THR A 242 -3.27 6.69 13.22
CA THR A 242 -2.25 6.86 14.25
C THR A 242 -0.85 6.72 13.68
N ASN A 243 -0.61 5.70 12.85
CA ASN A 243 0.70 5.44 12.27
C ASN A 243 0.66 4.41 11.13
N PHE A 244 1.75 4.41 10.36
CA PHE A 244 2.07 3.40 9.36
C PHE A 244 3.31 2.62 9.80
N THR A 245 3.24 1.30 9.81
CA THR A 245 4.34 0.42 10.20
C THR A 245 4.79 -0.43 9.02
N LEU A 246 6.09 -0.46 8.77
CA LEU A 246 6.76 -1.36 7.84
C LEU A 246 7.48 -2.45 8.62
N GLN A 247 7.25 -3.70 8.24
CA GLN A 247 7.85 -4.89 8.84
C GLN A 247 8.51 -5.72 7.75
N THR A 248 9.75 -6.14 7.97
CA THR A 248 10.47 -7.03 7.07
C THR A 248 10.81 -8.29 7.83
N PHE A 249 10.46 -9.45 7.27
CA PHE A 249 10.77 -10.76 7.81
C PHE A 249 11.67 -11.51 6.85
N ILE A 250 12.75 -12.08 7.38
CA ILE A 250 13.71 -12.90 6.64
C ILE A 250 13.69 -14.30 7.25
N ALA A 251 13.58 -15.32 6.40
CA ALA A 251 13.64 -16.70 6.83
C ALA A 251 15.06 -17.04 7.27
N GLU A 252 15.23 -17.57 8.49
CA GLU A 252 16.50 -18.15 8.89
C GLU A 252 16.75 -19.45 8.11
N ARG A 253 18.00 -19.63 7.68
CA ARG A 253 18.46 -20.82 6.97
C ARG A 253 18.67 -21.99 7.92
#